data_AF-A0A7Y6DXV3-F1
#
_entry.id   AF-A0A7Y6DXV3-F1
#
_cell.length_a   1.000
_cell.length_b   1.000
_cell.length_c   1.000
_cell.angle_alpha   90.00
_cell.angle_beta   90.00
_cell.angle_gamma   90.00
#
_symmetry.space_group_name_H-M   'P 1'
#
loop_
_entity.id
_entity.type
_entity.pdbx_description
1 polymer ?
#
loop_
_entity_poly.entity_id
_entity_poly.type
_entity_poly.pdbx_seq_one_letter_code
_entity_poly.pdbx_strand_id
1 'polypeptide(L)'
;MRQPRRSTAAALTLTAALLLSTAACTGGDADDAAPTEAAATAPAWPVAIDPTATAEPFWVVWTEIVETGAGDTTTLQPSIDSLAALDYQTLPLDPACQSGAEEQLAGLTGFGNPLGVGVAFGSAQDAGTFDTLYEGATVSITEGTYTCGTAS
;
A
#
# COMPACT_ATOMS: atom_id res chain seq x y z
N MET A 1 -4.42 -0.18 57.85
CA MET A 1 -4.72 -1.59 57.47
C MET A 1 -4.08 -1.82 56.09
N ARG A 2 -2.81 -2.25 56.06
CA ARG A 2 -2.33 -3.59 55.64
C ARG A 2 -2.82 -4.02 54.23
N GLN A 3 -1.94 -3.82 53.23
CA GLN A 3 -1.93 -4.54 51.95
C GLN A 3 -1.87 -6.06 52.17
N PRO A 4 -2.21 -6.83 51.14
CA PRO A 4 -1.37 -7.95 50.74
C PRO A 4 -0.76 -7.69 49.35
N ARG A 5 0.56 -7.49 49.35
CA ARG A 5 1.44 -7.79 48.21
C ARG A 5 1.56 -9.31 48.08
N ARG A 6 1.42 -9.85 46.86
CA ARG A 6 2.01 -11.13 46.39
C ARG A 6 2.20 -10.96 44.87
N SER A 7 3.40 -10.69 44.35
CA SER A 7 4.62 -11.52 44.22
C SER A 7 4.53 -12.63 43.17
N THR A 8 5.22 -12.37 42.05
CA THR A 8 6.18 -13.23 41.30
C THR A 8 5.79 -14.63 40.81
N ALA A 9 5.69 -14.76 39.49
CA ALA A 9 6.26 -15.84 38.65
C ALA A 9 6.11 -15.40 37.18
N ALA A 10 7.16 -14.98 36.45
CA ALA A 10 8.19 -15.80 35.83
C ALA A 10 7.61 -16.97 35.00
N ALA A 11 7.45 -16.75 33.69
CA ALA A 11 7.48 -17.83 32.69
C ALA A 11 7.87 -17.23 31.33
N LEU A 12 9.19 -17.17 31.09
CA LEU A 12 9.72 -17.23 29.73
C LEU A 12 9.40 -18.63 29.19
N THR A 13 8.60 -18.69 28.12
CA THR A 13 8.61 -19.83 27.21
C THR A 13 8.59 -19.30 25.78
N LEU A 14 9.79 -19.21 25.20
CA LEU A 14 9.97 -19.30 23.76
C LEU A 14 9.43 -20.67 23.31
N THR A 15 8.44 -20.66 22.43
CA THR A 15 8.18 -21.82 21.57
C THR A 15 7.91 -21.30 20.16
N ALA A 16 8.99 -21.22 19.40
CA ALA A 16 8.96 -21.26 17.96
C ALA A 16 8.26 -22.56 17.54
N ALA A 17 7.10 -22.44 16.91
CA ALA A 17 6.51 -23.50 16.12
C ALA A 17 6.31 -22.95 14.71
N LEU A 18 7.42 -22.87 13.98
CA LEU A 18 7.36 -22.92 12.52
C LEU A 18 6.75 -24.28 12.18
N LEU A 19 5.43 -24.30 11.97
CA LEU A 19 4.77 -25.38 11.26
C LEU A 19 5.09 -25.18 9.78
N LEU A 20 6.29 -25.65 9.41
CA LEU A 20 6.60 -26.04 8.05
C LEU A 20 5.58 -27.10 7.64
N SER A 21 4.59 -26.69 6.85
CA SER A 21 3.74 -27.59 6.09
C SER A 21 4.57 -28.24 4.99
N THR A 22 5.42 -29.20 5.38
CA THR A 22 6.01 -30.17 4.47
C THR A 22 4.87 -31.06 3.98
N ALA A 23 4.23 -30.64 2.88
CA ALA A 23 3.38 -31.53 2.10
C ALA A 23 4.23 -32.75 1.73
N ALA A 24 3.76 -33.91 2.19
CA ALA A 24 4.43 -35.17 2.11
C ALA A 24 4.72 -35.53 0.65
N CYS A 25 6.00 -35.61 0.32
CA CYS A 25 6.52 -36.38 -0.79
C CYS A 25 6.27 -37.86 -0.48
N THR A 26 5.18 -38.41 -1.01
CA THR A 26 4.97 -39.86 -1.11
C THR A 26 5.49 -40.26 -2.47
N GLY A 27 6.56 -41.06 -2.47
CA GLY A 27 7.26 -41.51 -3.65
C GLY A 27 6.37 -42.20 -4.69
N GLY A 28 6.76 -41.98 -5.94
CA GLY A 28 6.32 -42.73 -7.11
C GLY A 28 7.40 -42.55 -8.17
N ASP A 29 8.05 -43.64 -8.53
CA ASP A 29 9.00 -43.80 -9.62
C ASP A 29 8.59 -43.06 -10.92
N ALA A 30 9.63 -42.70 -11.68
CA ALA A 30 9.67 -42.35 -13.10
C ALA A 30 9.82 -40.86 -13.48
N ASP A 31 10.78 -40.67 -14.37
CA ASP A 31 11.16 -39.50 -15.15
C ASP A 31 11.95 -38.39 -14.44
N ASP A 32 13.27 -38.50 -14.63
CA ASP A 32 14.31 -37.46 -14.55
C ASP A 32 14.05 -36.37 -15.60
N ALA A 33 12.85 -35.78 -15.59
CA ALA A 33 12.58 -34.54 -16.27
C ALA A 33 13.13 -33.42 -15.38
N ALA A 34 14.36 -32.98 -15.68
CA ALA A 34 14.91 -31.75 -15.12
C ALA A 34 13.80 -30.68 -15.13
N PRO A 35 13.50 -30.01 -14.00
CA PRO A 35 12.51 -28.96 -14.00
C PRO A 35 12.98 -27.93 -15.02
N THR A 36 12.26 -27.83 -16.15
CA THR A 36 12.41 -26.69 -17.03
C THR A 36 12.15 -25.49 -16.14
N GLU A 37 13.17 -24.65 -15.94
CA GLU A 37 13.00 -23.34 -15.34
C GLU A 37 11.99 -22.62 -16.23
N ALA A 38 10.71 -22.74 -15.88
CA ALA A 38 9.68 -21.87 -16.40
C ALA A 38 10.12 -20.49 -15.95
N ALA A 39 10.68 -19.72 -16.88
CA ALA A 39 11.07 -18.35 -16.63
C ALA A 39 9.85 -17.67 -16.02
N ALA A 40 9.93 -17.36 -14.72
CA ALA A 40 8.85 -16.72 -14.02
C ALA A 40 8.63 -15.38 -14.71
N THR A 41 7.52 -15.24 -15.42
CA THR A 41 7.14 -13.98 -16.03
C THR A 41 6.98 -12.97 -14.89
N ALA A 42 7.71 -11.87 -14.97
CA ALA A 42 7.55 -10.79 -14.00
C ALA A 42 6.08 -10.32 -14.01
N PRO A 43 5.45 -10.12 -12.84
CA PRO A 43 4.11 -9.58 -12.76
C PRO A 43 4.02 -8.23 -13.48
N ALA A 44 2.90 -8.00 -14.18
CA ALA A 44 2.65 -6.75 -14.90
C ALA A 44 2.21 -5.65 -13.93
N TRP A 45 2.59 -4.40 -14.23
CA TRP A 45 2.10 -3.23 -13.52
C TRP A 45 0.58 -3.05 -13.76
N PRO A 46 -0.21 -2.81 -12.69
CA PRO A 46 -1.66 -2.62 -12.82
C PRO A 46 -2.01 -1.30 -13.50
N VAL A 47 -3.19 -1.23 -14.12
CA VAL A 47 -3.64 -0.03 -14.83
C VAL A 47 -4.26 0.96 -13.84
N ALA A 48 -3.72 2.18 -13.81
CA ALA A 48 -4.31 3.27 -13.04
C ALA A 48 -5.59 3.80 -13.70
N ILE A 49 -6.48 4.35 -12.89
CA ILE A 49 -7.68 5.04 -13.35
C ILE A 49 -7.55 6.55 -13.13
N ASP A 50 -8.35 7.32 -13.87
CA ASP A 50 -8.61 8.72 -13.54
C ASP A 50 -9.72 8.78 -12.47
N PRO A 51 -9.42 9.24 -11.23
CA PRO A 51 -10.41 9.33 -10.17
C PRO A 51 -11.53 10.32 -10.48
N THR A 52 -11.29 11.30 -11.37
CA THR A 52 -12.30 12.29 -11.78
C THR A 52 -13.32 11.73 -12.78
N ALA A 53 -12.99 10.61 -13.42
CA ALA A 53 -13.81 9.97 -14.45
C ALA A 53 -14.72 8.86 -13.91
N THR A 54 -14.62 8.52 -12.62
CA THR A 54 -15.41 7.45 -11.99
C THR A 54 -16.36 8.00 -10.92
N ALA A 55 -17.54 7.37 -10.80
CA ALA A 55 -18.46 7.58 -9.69
C ALA A 55 -18.40 6.43 -8.66
N GLU A 56 -17.70 5.35 -8.98
CA GLU A 56 -17.53 4.18 -8.12
C GLU A 56 -16.39 4.41 -7.10
N PRO A 57 -16.40 3.70 -5.96
CA PRO A 57 -15.26 3.69 -5.04
C PRO A 57 -13.97 3.25 -5.74
N PHE A 58 -12.86 3.85 -5.33
CA PHE A 58 -11.52 3.53 -5.81
C PHE A 58 -10.52 3.54 -4.67
N TRP A 59 -9.35 2.98 -4.94
CA TRP A 59 -8.23 2.87 -4.00
C TRP A 59 -7.10 3.77 -4.46
N VAL A 60 -6.58 4.59 -3.57
CA VAL A 60 -5.36 5.38 -3.84
C VAL A 60 -4.23 4.79 -3.04
N VAL A 61 -3.14 4.43 -3.72
CA VAL A 61 -1.87 4.11 -3.08
C VAL A 61 -1.04 5.39 -3.00
N TRP A 62 -0.96 5.98 -1.81
CA TRP A 62 -0.18 7.18 -1.54
C TRP A 62 1.28 6.83 -1.36
N THR A 63 2.15 7.54 -2.07
CA THR A 63 3.60 7.27 -2.10
C THR A 63 4.43 8.37 -1.45
N GLU A 64 3.89 9.58 -1.36
CA GLU A 64 4.52 10.70 -0.67
C GLU A 64 3.43 11.66 -0.22
N ILE A 65 3.54 12.22 1.00
CA ILE A 65 2.59 13.18 1.55
C ILE A 65 3.38 14.34 2.17
N VAL A 66 2.97 15.57 1.89
CA VAL A 66 3.57 16.79 2.42
C VAL A 66 2.51 17.72 3.00
N GLU A 67 2.91 18.68 3.83
CA GLU A 67 2.01 19.71 4.34
C GLU A 67 1.91 20.89 3.36
N THR A 68 0.69 21.18 2.89
CA THR A 68 0.41 22.22 1.89
C THR A 68 0.61 23.65 2.41
N GLY A 69 0.83 23.83 3.71
CA GLY A 69 1.09 25.14 4.34
C GLY A 69 2.27 25.91 3.75
N ALA A 70 3.15 25.25 3.00
CA ALA A 70 4.27 25.86 2.28
C ALA A 70 4.02 26.15 0.79
N GLY A 71 2.94 25.61 0.18
CA GLY A 71 2.67 25.75 -1.26
C GLY A 71 3.76 25.20 -2.19
N ASP A 72 4.72 24.46 -1.64
CA ASP A 72 5.89 23.94 -2.36
C ASP A 72 5.70 22.45 -2.64
N THR A 73 5.36 22.13 -3.89
CA THR A 73 5.24 20.75 -4.37
C THR A 73 6.56 20.17 -4.86
N THR A 74 7.68 20.91 -4.79
CA THR A 74 8.99 20.41 -5.26
C THR A 74 9.47 19.19 -4.48
N THR A 75 9.06 19.08 -3.22
CA THR A 75 9.27 17.90 -2.35
C THR A 75 8.58 16.65 -2.88
N LEU A 76 7.49 16.79 -3.65
CA LEU A 76 6.76 15.69 -4.28
C LEU A 76 7.38 15.25 -5.62
N GLN A 77 8.22 16.10 -6.23
CA GLN A 77 8.78 15.85 -7.57
C GLN A 77 9.53 14.52 -7.70
N PRO A 78 10.35 14.06 -6.73
CA PRO A 78 11.01 12.76 -6.83
C PRO A 78 10.04 11.58 -6.93
N SER A 79 8.91 11.66 -6.20
CA SER A 79 7.86 10.61 -6.28
C SER A 79 7.14 10.66 -7.62
N ILE A 80 6.80 11.86 -8.10
CA ILE A 80 6.19 12.07 -9.43
C ILE A 80 7.09 11.50 -10.54
N ASP A 81 8.38 11.81 -10.52
CA ASP A 81 9.34 11.33 -11.53
C ASP A 81 9.50 9.80 -11.49
N SER A 82 9.49 9.21 -10.30
CA SER A 82 9.60 7.75 -10.11
C SER A 82 8.37 7.02 -10.65
N LEU A 83 7.17 7.55 -10.43
CA LEU A 83 5.93 7.00 -10.96
C LEU A 83 5.80 7.22 -12.47
N ALA A 84 6.25 8.36 -12.98
CA ALA A 84 6.30 8.63 -14.41
C ALA A 84 7.23 7.67 -15.17
N ALA A 85 8.33 7.23 -14.55
CA ALA A 85 9.21 6.21 -15.13
C ALA A 85 8.54 4.83 -15.26
N LEU A 86 7.41 4.61 -14.59
CA LEU A 86 6.55 3.43 -14.68
C LEU A 86 5.30 3.68 -15.53
N ASP A 87 5.29 4.76 -16.32
CA ASP A 87 4.16 5.21 -17.15
C ASP A 87 2.89 5.61 -16.38
N TYR A 88 2.99 5.85 -15.06
CA TYR A 88 1.89 6.44 -14.30
C TYR A 88 1.92 7.96 -14.40
N GLN A 89 0.83 8.56 -14.89
CA GLN A 89 0.65 10.01 -14.84
C GLN A 89 0.10 10.41 -13.47
N THR A 90 0.99 10.83 -12.57
CA THR A 90 0.60 11.30 -11.24
C THR A 90 0.81 12.80 -11.11
N LEU A 91 -0.26 13.52 -10.82
CA LEU A 91 -0.22 14.89 -10.32
C LEU A 91 -0.42 14.87 -8.80
N PRO A 92 0.02 15.91 -8.07
CA PRO A 92 -0.36 16.08 -6.68
C PRO A 92 -1.89 16.02 -6.55
N LEU A 93 -2.37 15.13 -5.67
CA LEU A 93 -3.76 14.93 -5.36
C LEU A 93 -4.03 15.46 -3.96
N ASP A 94 -5.07 16.27 -3.84
CA ASP A 94 -5.60 16.71 -2.55
C ASP A 94 -6.39 15.54 -1.91
N PRO A 95 -5.97 15.00 -0.76
CA PRO A 95 -6.71 13.96 -0.05
C PRO A 95 -8.15 14.35 0.32
N ALA A 96 -8.47 15.63 0.44
CA ALA A 96 -9.85 16.08 0.67
C ALA A 96 -10.77 15.74 -0.51
N CYS A 97 -10.20 15.48 -1.69
CA CYS A 97 -10.93 15.06 -2.88
C CYS A 97 -11.30 13.57 -2.91
N GLN A 98 -10.87 12.77 -1.93
CA GLN A 98 -11.33 11.40 -1.72
C GLN A 98 -11.98 11.30 -0.34
N SER A 99 -13.19 10.76 -0.29
CA SER A 99 -13.93 10.61 0.97
C SER A 99 -13.09 9.86 2.03
N GLY A 100 -12.81 10.51 3.17
CA GLY A 100 -12.11 9.91 4.30
C GLY A 100 -10.58 9.87 4.20
N ALA A 101 -9.98 10.20 3.06
CA ALA A 101 -8.53 10.12 2.89
C ALA A 101 -7.79 11.22 3.66
N GLU A 102 -8.31 12.46 3.67
CA GLU A 102 -7.72 13.57 4.44
C GLU A 102 -7.64 13.25 5.93
N GLU A 103 -8.72 12.79 6.55
CA GLU A 103 -8.76 12.45 7.98
C GLU A 103 -7.76 11.33 8.32
N GLN A 104 -7.67 10.31 7.47
CA GLN A 104 -6.73 9.20 7.64
C GLN A 104 -5.27 9.66 7.51
N LEU A 105 -4.96 10.44 6.47
CA LEU A 105 -3.59 10.91 6.21
C LEU A 105 -3.15 11.98 7.21
N ALA A 106 -4.03 12.88 7.61
CA ALA A 106 -3.77 13.85 8.68
C ALA A 106 -3.51 13.11 10.01
N GLY A 107 -4.28 12.07 10.31
CA GLY A 107 -4.06 11.23 11.49
C GLY A 107 -2.72 10.49 11.50
N LEU A 108 -2.23 10.08 10.32
CA LEU A 108 -0.98 9.34 10.16
C LEU A 108 0.25 10.26 10.15
N THR A 109 0.17 11.41 9.48
CA THR A 109 1.29 12.32 9.25
C THR A 109 1.38 13.46 10.29
N GLY A 110 0.25 13.82 10.90
CA GLY A 110 0.12 15.00 11.75
C GLY A 110 -0.03 16.32 10.98
N PHE A 111 -0.19 16.28 9.65
CA PHE A 111 -0.37 17.48 8.83
C PHE A 111 -1.78 18.04 8.93
N GLY A 112 -1.90 19.37 9.01
CA GLY A 112 -3.20 20.04 9.07
C GLY A 112 -3.88 20.19 7.71
N ASN A 113 -3.10 20.17 6.63
CA ASN A 113 -3.56 20.18 5.25
C ASN A 113 -2.58 19.31 4.46
N PRO A 114 -2.86 18.00 4.29
CA PRO A 114 -1.98 17.12 3.54
C PRO A 114 -2.17 17.33 2.03
N LEU A 115 -1.08 17.23 1.27
CA LEU A 115 -1.09 17.11 -0.18
C LEU A 115 -0.23 15.91 -0.55
N GLY A 116 -0.71 15.04 -1.42
CA GLY A 116 -0.05 13.76 -1.68
C GLY A 116 0.22 13.47 -3.14
N VAL A 117 1.13 12.54 -3.40
CA VAL A 117 1.26 11.84 -4.68
C VAL A 117 0.77 10.42 -4.48
N GLY A 118 -0.13 9.98 -5.33
CA GLY A 118 -0.65 8.62 -5.29
C GLY A 118 -1.19 8.16 -6.63
N VAL A 119 -1.35 6.85 -6.75
CA VAL A 119 -1.92 6.20 -7.94
C VAL A 119 -3.28 5.64 -7.59
N ALA A 120 -4.30 5.99 -8.38
CA ALA A 120 -5.66 5.54 -8.19
C ALA A 120 -5.94 4.26 -8.99
N PHE A 121 -6.61 3.30 -8.36
CA PHE A 121 -7.00 2.01 -8.93
C PHE A 121 -8.47 1.73 -8.70
N GLY A 122 -9.11 1.09 -9.68
CA GLY A 122 -10.52 0.70 -9.60
C GLY A 122 -10.79 -0.55 -8.76
N SER A 123 -9.76 -1.20 -8.21
CA SER A 123 -9.91 -2.38 -7.37
C SER A 123 -8.84 -2.46 -6.26
N ALA A 124 -9.20 -3.06 -5.13
CA ALA A 124 -8.25 -3.35 -4.05
C ALA A 124 -7.13 -4.32 -4.50
N GLN A 125 -7.44 -5.22 -5.45
CA GLN A 125 -6.47 -6.17 -5.98
C GLN A 125 -5.37 -5.47 -6.79
N ASP A 126 -5.75 -4.49 -7.61
CA ASP A 126 -4.79 -3.70 -8.39
C ASP A 126 -3.95 -2.81 -7.49
N ALA A 127 -4.57 -2.15 -6.50
CA ALA A 127 -3.85 -1.37 -5.49
C ALA A 127 -2.85 -2.22 -4.70
N GLY A 128 -3.25 -3.43 -4.26
CA GLY A 128 -2.37 -4.36 -3.56
C GLY A 128 -1.25 -4.92 -4.45
N THR A 129 -1.53 -5.12 -5.73
CA THR A 129 -0.50 -5.53 -6.71
C THR A 129 0.51 -4.40 -6.88
N PHE A 130 0.05 -3.17 -7.07
CA PHE A 130 0.93 -2.01 -7.16
C PHE A 130 1.79 -1.85 -5.90
N ASP A 131 1.18 -1.91 -4.71
CA ASP A 131 1.88 -1.81 -3.42
C ASP A 131 2.99 -2.87 -3.26
N THR A 132 2.71 -4.10 -3.72
CA THR A 132 3.70 -5.19 -3.71
C THR A 132 4.83 -4.95 -4.70
N LEU A 133 4.54 -4.40 -5.89
CA LEU A 133 5.55 -4.15 -6.93
C LEU A 133 6.39 -2.88 -6.65
N TYR A 134 5.79 -1.88 -6.00
CA TYR A 134 6.40 -0.59 -5.66
C TYR A 134 6.93 -0.55 -4.22
N GLU A 135 7.31 -1.72 -3.69
CA GLU A 135 7.63 -1.95 -2.28
C GLU A 135 8.57 -0.89 -1.69
N GLY A 136 8.26 -0.44 -0.47
CA GLY A 136 9.11 0.46 0.32
C GLY A 136 8.85 1.95 0.11
N ALA A 137 7.93 2.33 -0.78
CA ALA A 137 7.56 3.72 -1.02
C ALA A 137 6.09 4.05 -0.67
N THR A 138 5.25 3.07 -0.34
CA THR A 138 3.86 3.32 0.05
C THR A 138 3.76 3.92 1.46
N VAL A 139 3.10 5.07 1.56
CA VAL A 139 2.74 5.73 2.83
C VAL A 139 1.46 5.13 3.40
N SER A 140 0.43 5.01 2.56
CA SER A 140 -0.88 4.48 2.96
C SER A 140 -1.70 4.10 1.73
N ILE A 141 -2.66 3.20 1.92
CA ILE A 141 -3.72 2.93 0.94
C ILE A 141 -5.05 3.42 1.52
N THR A 142 -5.81 4.18 0.74
CA THR A 142 -7.12 4.71 1.14
C THR A 142 -8.18 4.29 0.13
N GLU A 143 -9.38 3.97 0.62
CA GLU A 143 -10.56 3.69 -0.19
C GLU A 143 -11.57 4.82 -0.04
N GLY A 144 -12.22 5.21 -1.13
CA GLY A 144 -13.26 6.22 -1.09
C GLY A 144 -13.78 6.60 -2.46
N THR A 145 -14.69 7.57 -2.49
CA THR A 145 -15.24 8.15 -3.71
C THR A 145 -14.71 9.57 -3.90
N TYR A 146 -14.73 10.03 -5.16
CA TYR A 146 -14.20 11.34 -5.51
C TYR A 146 -15.23 12.42 -5.22
N THR A 147 -14.82 13.48 -4.51
CA THR A 147 -15.72 14.49 -3.94
C THR A 147 -15.54 15.89 -4.53
N CYS A 148 -14.41 16.19 -5.18
CA CYS A 148 -14.09 17.52 -5.70
C CYS A 148 -14.78 17.88 -7.03
N GLY A 149 -15.61 16.98 -7.57
CA GLY A 149 -16.39 17.19 -8.80
C GLY A 149 -15.56 17.08 -10.08
N THR A 150 -16.20 16.70 -11.19
CA THR A 150 -15.54 16.64 -12.51
C THR A 150 -14.98 18.02 -12.84
N ALA A 151 -13.68 18.12 -13.14
CA ALA A 151 -13.13 19.33 -13.73
C ALA A 151 -13.97 19.67 -14.97
N SER A 152 -14.73 20.76 -14.88
CA SER A 152 -15.60 21.24 -15.96
C SER A 152 -14.80 21.78 -17.12
#